data_AF-A0A9E3W188-F1
#
_entry.id   AF-A0A9E3W188-F1
#
_cell.length_a   1.000
_cell.length_b   1.000
_cell.length_c   1.000
_cell.angle_alpha   90.00
_cell.angle_beta   90.00
_cell.angle_gamma   90.00
#
_symmetry.space_group_name_H-M   'P 1'
#
loop_
_entity.id
_entity.type
_entity.pdbx_description
1 polymer ?
#
loop_
_entity_poly.entity_id
_entity_poly.type
_entity_poly.pdbx_seq_one_letter_code
_entity_poly.pdbx_strand_id
1 'polypeptide(L)'
;MRNLSLTLLLLCNLGFLFAQNPHGEKLKLSCSDCHNSKSWKLILGSYPFDHVTTGFILDGQHANTDCRSCHSSLVFEEADASCISCHTDMHQQTTSLECGSCHNTSSWIVNNINQIHQMSRFPLLGAHFTADCIDCHTSASSLNFEPLGVDCIDCHEADYMQAKEPDHVAGDYSLNCIECHQLNAFGWTGTYINHDF
;
A
#
# COMPACT_ATOMS: atom_id res chain seq x y z
N MET A 1 -71.84 43.92 32.68
CA MET A 1 -71.12 42.74 32.14
C MET A 1 -69.84 43.27 31.50
N ARG A 2 -68.72 43.19 32.22
CA ARG A 2 -67.44 43.84 31.89
C ARG A 2 -66.53 42.86 31.16
N ASN A 3 -66.05 43.26 30.00
CA ASN A 3 -64.94 42.64 29.27
C ASN A 3 -63.67 42.68 30.13
N LEU A 4 -62.97 41.54 30.23
CA LEU A 4 -61.56 41.48 30.58
C LEU A 4 -60.89 40.37 29.77
N SER A 5 -60.16 40.83 28.76
CA SER A 5 -59.02 40.20 28.10
C SER A 5 -58.01 39.69 29.12
N LEU A 6 -57.30 38.58 28.85
CA LEU A 6 -55.89 38.44 29.20
C LEU A 6 -55.24 37.23 28.46
N THR A 7 -54.46 37.57 27.43
CA THR A 7 -53.14 36.99 27.12
C THR A 7 -53.00 35.47 26.98
N LEU A 8 -53.23 34.97 25.76
CA LEU A 8 -52.58 33.77 25.24
C LEU A 8 -51.12 34.14 24.93
N LEU A 9 -50.17 33.78 25.82
CA LEU A 9 -48.74 33.88 25.56
C LEU A 9 -48.38 32.94 24.40
N LEU A 10 -48.34 33.49 23.19
CA LEU A 10 -47.72 32.85 22.04
C LEU A 10 -46.20 32.91 22.26
N LEU A 11 -45.64 31.88 22.91
CA LEU A 11 -44.20 31.63 22.94
C LEU A 11 -43.73 31.34 21.51
N CYS A 12 -43.46 32.40 20.76
CA CYS A 12 -42.74 32.32 19.50
C CYS A 12 -41.30 31.93 19.85
N ASN A 13 -41.06 30.61 19.93
CA ASN A 13 -39.70 30.06 19.88
C ASN A 13 -39.13 30.40 18.50
N LEU A 14 -38.53 31.59 18.38
CA LEU A 14 -37.58 31.88 17.31
C LEU A 14 -36.33 31.04 17.58
N GLY A 15 -36.42 29.75 17.28
CA GLY A 15 -35.24 28.94 17.02
C GLY A 15 -34.59 29.52 15.77
N PHE A 16 -33.51 30.26 15.94
CA PHE A 16 -32.63 30.61 14.84
C PHE A 16 -32.04 29.29 14.31
N LEU A 17 -32.66 28.72 13.28
CA LEU A 17 -32.05 27.68 12.46
C LEU A 17 -30.98 28.38 11.63
N PHE A 18 -29.78 28.51 12.20
CA PHE A 18 -28.61 28.84 11.39
C PHE A 18 -28.42 27.69 10.40
N ALA A 19 -28.35 28.01 9.11
CA ALA A 19 -27.94 27.05 8.10
C ALA A 19 -26.53 26.57 8.48
N GLN A 20 -26.41 25.33 8.95
CA GLN A 20 -25.12 24.74 9.25
C GLN A 20 -24.39 24.46 7.94
N ASN A 21 -23.07 24.67 7.94
CA ASN A 21 -22.23 24.31 6.80
C ASN A 21 -22.38 22.80 6.56
N PRO A 22 -22.97 22.36 5.44
CA PRO A 22 -23.14 20.94 5.17
C PRO A 22 -21.81 20.23 4.91
N HIS A 23 -20.69 20.96 4.86
CA HIS A 23 -19.36 20.44 4.55
C HIS A 23 -18.47 20.27 5.80
N GLY A 24 -19.07 20.36 6.98
CA GLY A 24 -18.37 20.26 8.25
C GLY A 24 -17.76 21.59 8.70
N GLU A 25 -17.19 21.58 9.90
CA GLU A 25 -16.66 22.79 10.52
C GLU A 25 -15.26 23.15 10.03
N LYS A 26 -14.47 22.21 9.50
CA LYS A 26 -13.08 22.50 9.10
C LYS A 26 -12.96 23.09 7.70
N LEU A 27 -13.96 22.95 6.84
CA LEU A 27 -13.93 23.63 5.54
C LEU A 27 -14.14 25.14 5.74
N LYS A 28 -13.05 25.92 5.62
CA LYS A 28 -13.04 27.38 5.82
C LYS A 28 -13.09 28.20 4.52
N LEU A 29 -13.43 27.58 3.39
CA LEU A 29 -13.59 28.26 2.10
C LEU A 29 -14.88 29.09 2.05
N SER A 30 -14.90 30.14 1.23
CA SER A 30 -16.11 30.93 1.02
C SER A 30 -17.13 30.11 0.22
N CYS A 31 -18.41 30.23 0.55
CA CYS A 31 -19.47 29.53 -0.19
C CYS A 31 -19.44 29.87 -1.70
N SER A 32 -19.04 31.11 -2.03
CA SER A 32 -18.95 31.61 -3.41
C SER A 32 -17.84 30.95 -4.24
N ASP A 33 -16.88 30.29 -3.59
CA ASP A 33 -15.75 29.65 -4.26
C ASP A 33 -16.20 28.40 -5.04
N CYS A 34 -17.31 27.80 -4.62
CA CYS A 34 -17.88 26.59 -5.24
C CYS A 34 -19.31 26.78 -5.74
N HIS A 35 -20.11 27.65 -5.10
CA HIS A 35 -21.54 27.82 -5.38
C HIS A 35 -21.86 29.19 -5.99
N ASN A 36 -22.75 29.19 -6.98
CA ASN A 36 -23.35 30.43 -7.46
C ASN A 36 -24.58 30.83 -6.64
N SER A 37 -24.78 32.14 -6.43
CA SER A 37 -25.89 32.68 -5.64
C SER A 37 -27.29 32.45 -6.24
N LYS A 38 -27.39 32.11 -7.53
CA LYS A 38 -28.69 31.92 -8.21
C LYS A 38 -29.28 30.53 -8.05
N SER A 39 -28.44 29.49 -8.10
CA SER A 39 -28.88 28.09 -8.14
C SER A 39 -28.21 27.21 -7.09
N TRP A 40 -27.22 27.75 -6.38
CA TRP A 40 -26.37 27.01 -5.45
C TRP A 40 -25.71 25.76 -6.06
N LYS A 41 -25.69 25.67 -7.39
CA LYS A 41 -25.04 24.58 -8.11
C LYS A 41 -23.53 24.78 -8.10
N LEU A 42 -22.85 23.65 -7.98
CA LEU A 42 -21.41 23.53 -8.10
C LEU A 42 -20.97 24.04 -9.48
N ILE A 43 -19.96 24.92 -9.54
CA ILE A 43 -19.38 25.39 -10.81
C ILE A 43 -18.19 24.50 -11.16
N LEU A 44 -18.41 23.45 -11.95
CA LEU A 44 -17.37 22.53 -12.37
C LEU A 44 -16.24 23.26 -13.10
N GLY A 45 -15.01 23.11 -12.61
CA GLY A 45 -13.80 23.67 -13.21
C GLY A 45 -13.41 25.07 -12.73
N SER A 46 -14.14 25.69 -11.79
CA SER A 46 -13.75 26.97 -11.18
C SER A 46 -13.28 26.85 -9.73
N TYR A 47 -13.00 25.63 -9.26
CA TYR A 47 -12.63 25.40 -7.87
C TYR A 47 -11.23 25.92 -7.58
N PRO A 48 -11.04 26.76 -6.56
CA PRO A 48 -9.70 27.10 -6.07
C PRO A 48 -9.09 25.97 -5.21
N PHE A 49 -9.81 24.86 -5.04
CA PHE A 49 -9.40 23.74 -4.20
C PHE A 49 -8.56 22.73 -4.98
N ASP A 50 -7.36 22.47 -4.48
CA ASP A 50 -6.41 21.51 -5.04
C ASP A 50 -6.04 20.45 -4.00
N HIS A 51 -6.19 19.18 -4.39
CA HIS A 51 -5.82 18.01 -3.61
C HIS A 51 -4.31 17.92 -3.31
N VAL A 52 -3.46 18.67 -4.02
CA VAL A 52 -2.04 18.83 -3.66
C VAL A 52 -1.85 19.29 -2.20
N THR A 53 -2.83 20.01 -1.63
CA THR A 53 -2.77 20.51 -0.25
C THR A 53 -3.31 19.54 0.81
N THR A 54 -3.92 18.42 0.41
CA THR A 54 -4.63 17.51 1.33
C THR A 54 -3.83 16.29 1.73
N GLY A 55 -2.63 16.11 1.15
CA GLY A 55 -1.80 14.91 1.35
C GLY A 55 -2.19 13.72 0.48
N PHE A 56 -3.29 13.79 -0.27
CA PHE A 56 -3.68 12.80 -1.28
C PHE A 56 -3.75 13.47 -2.65
N ILE A 57 -2.65 13.42 -3.40
CA ILE A 57 -2.59 14.02 -4.73
C ILE A 57 -3.42 13.18 -5.70
N LEU A 58 -4.34 13.81 -6.44
CA LEU A 58 -5.08 13.15 -7.50
C LEU A 58 -4.23 13.06 -8.78
N ASP A 59 -3.47 11.98 -8.90
CA ASP A 59 -2.68 11.65 -10.08
C ASP A 59 -2.99 10.25 -10.63
N GLY A 60 -2.33 9.87 -11.73
CA GLY A 60 -2.54 8.59 -12.38
C GLY A 60 -4.02 8.31 -12.69
N GLN A 61 -4.53 7.17 -12.24
CA GLN A 61 -5.92 6.80 -12.43
C GLN A 61 -6.88 7.55 -11.50
N HIS A 62 -6.42 8.01 -10.33
CA HIS A 62 -7.26 8.76 -9.38
C HIS A 62 -7.66 10.14 -9.91
N ALA A 63 -6.90 10.72 -10.85
CA ALA A 63 -7.22 12.01 -11.46
C ALA A 63 -8.58 12.06 -12.19
N ASN A 64 -9.10 10.89 -12.59
CA ASN A 64 -10.38 10.79 -13.32
C ASN A 64 -11.51 10.17 -12.48
N THR A 65 -11.28 9.94 -11.19
CA THR A 65 -12.27 9.33 -10.28
C THR A 65 -13.36 10.33 -9.92
N ASP A 66 -14.61 9.86 -9.83
CA ASP A 66 -15.73 10.70 -9.39
C ASP A 66 -15.54 11.09 -7.91
N CYS A 67 -15.87 12.35 -7.58
CA CYS A 67 -15.70 12.89 -6.23
C CYS A 67 -16.38 12.02 -5.16
N ARG A 68 -17.57 11.44 -5.48
CA ARG A 68 -18.36 10.64 -4.54
C ARG A 68 -17.78 9.25 -4.30
N SER A 69 -16.88 8.79 -5.15
CA SER A 69 -16.20 7.50 -4.92
C SER A 69 -15.31 7.55 -3.69
N CYS A 70 -14.77 8.72 -3.35
CA CYS A 70 -13.97 8.93 -2.13
C CYS A 70 -14.79 9.65 -1.05
N HIS A 71 -15.58 10.65 -1.43
CA HIS A 71 -16.39 11.45 -0.50
C HIS A 71 -17.84 10.92 -0.46
N SER A 72 -18.07 9.94 0.42
CA SER A 72 -19.39 9.34 0.66
C SER A 72 -20.38 10.33 1.32
N SER A 73 -19.86 11.35 2.01
CA SER A 73 -20.63 12.44 2.61
C SER A 73 -20.19 13.80 2.04
N LEU A 74 -20.91 14.86 2.41
CA LEU A 74 -20.51 16.23 2.07
C LEU A 74 -19.42 16.77 3.00
N VAL A 75 -19.09 16.07 4.08
CA VAL A 75 -18.06 16.43 5.04
C VAL A 75 -16.72 15.87 4.53
N PHE A 76 -16.06 16.64 3.65
CA PHE A 76 -14.94 16.15 2.84
C PHE A 76 -13.76 15.58 3.62
N GLU A 77 -13.54 16.04 4.85
CA GLU A 77 -12.49 15.57 5.78
C GLU A 77 -12.69 14.14 6.31
N GLU A 78 -13.88 13.54 6.11
CA GLU A 78 -14.16 12.16 6.52
C GLU A 78 -13.57 11.12 5.56
N ALA A 79 -13.14 11.54 4.37
CA ALA A 79 -12.51 10.63 3.41
C ALA A 79 -11.12 10.22 3.91
N ASP A 80 -10.91 8.91 4.05
CA ASP A 80 -9.62 8.34 4.41
C ASP A 80 -8.73 8.17 3.17
N ALA A 81 -7.56 8.80 3.21
CA ALA A 81 -6.54 8.77 2.17
C ALA A 81 -5.76 7.44 2.11
N SER A 82 -5.95 6.53 3.07
CA SER A 82 -5.30 5.22 3.05
C SER A 82 -5.77 4.38 1.86
N CYS A 83 -4.84 3.65 1.22
CA CYS A 83 -5.17 2.82 0.04
C CYS A 83 -6.26 1.80 0.38
N ILE A 84 -6.19 1.23 1.59
CA ILE A 84 -7.09 0.19 2.08
C ILE A 84 -8.50 0.68 2.40
N SER A 85 -8.73 1.99 2.49
CA SER A 85 -10.07 2.55 2.70
C SER A 85 -11.00 2.24 1.52
N CYS A 86 -10.42 2.08 0.33
CA CYS A 86 -11.13 1.82 -0.92
C CYS A 86 -10.70 0.51 -1.59
N HIS A 87 -9.42 0.14 -1.51
CA HIS A 87 -8.89 -1.05 -2.17
C HIS A 87 -8.74 -2.22 -1.22
N THR A 88 -9.25 -3.38 -1.62
CA THR A 88 -9.03 -4.63 -0.89
C THR A 88 -7.62 -5.13 -1.12
N ASP A 89 -6.96 -5.59 -0.05
CA ASP A 89 -5.68 -6.27 -0.16
C ASP A 89 -5.82 -7.61 -0.89
N MET A 90 -5.21 -7.69 -2.06
CA MET A 90 -5.18 -8.89 -2.90
C MET A 90 -4.08 -9.88 -2.48
N HIS A 91 -3.14 -9.43 -1.64
CA HIS A 91 -1.99 -10.21 -1.18
C HIS A 91 -2.27 -10.98 0.11
N GLN A 92 -3.49 -10.90 0.64
CA GLN A 92 -3.92 -11.67 1.81
C GLN A 92 -2.98 -11.51 3.03
N GLN A 93 -2.50 -10.29 3.25
CA GLN A 93 -1.60 -9.90 4.34
C GLN A 93 -0.20 -10.55 4.29
N THR A 94 0.17 -11.15 3.15
CA THR A 94 1.52 -11.68 2.93
C THR A 94 2.54 -10.59 2.60
N THR A 95 2.07 -9.39 2.27
CA THR A 95 2.90 -8.20 2.03
C THR A 95 2.49 -7.04 2.94
N SER A 96 3.32 -6.00 3.00
CA SER A 96 2.99 -4.75 3.70
C SER A 96 1.73 -4.09 3.12
N LEU A 97 0.98 -3.37 3.98
CA LEU A 97 -0.12 -2.49 3.57
C LEU A 97 0.34 -1.14 3.02
N GLU A 98 1.65 -0.88 3.02
CA GLU A 98 2.25 0.26 2.32
C GLU A 98 2.28 0.02 0.81
N CYS A 99 1.10 0.05 0.17
CA CYS A 99 0.90 -0.31 -1.24
C CYS A 99 1.86 0.44 -2.19
N GLY A 100 2.17 1.70 -1.86
CA GLY A 100 3.08 2.57 -2.60
C GLY A 100 4.54 2.10 -2.65
N SER A 101 4.91 1.08 -1.86
CA SER A 101 6.25 0.49 -1.90
C SER A 101 6.49 -0.31 -3.20
N CYS A 102 5.42 -0.80 -3.82
CA CYS A 102 5.47 -1.61 -5.04
C CYS A 102 4.58 -1.05 -6.15
N HIS A 103 3.39 -0.57 -5.79
CA HIS A 103 2.40 -0.06 -6.74
C HIS A 103 2.46 1.47 -6.81
N ASN A 104 1.87 2.03 -7.85
CA ASN A 104 1.69 3.46 -7.95
C ASN A 104 0.28 3.77 -8.48
N THR A 105 -0.12 5.03 -8.39
CA THR A 105 -1.46 5.50 -8.78
C THR A 105 -1.76 5.33 -10.26
N SER A 106 -0.75 5.12 -11.11
CA SER A 106 -0.94 4.87 -12.54
C SER A 106 -1.22 3.39 -12.84
N SER A 107 -0.70 2.44 -12.04
CA SER A 107 -0.92 1.01 -12.26
C SER A 107 -0.59 0.16 -11.03
N TRP A 108 -1.35 -0.92 -10.87
CA TRP A 108 -1.03 -2.03 -9.95
C TRP A 108 0.08 -2.96 -10.49
N ILE A 109 0.47 -2.83 -11.77
CA ILE A 109 1.50 -3.69 -12.36
C ILE A 109 2.89 -3.29 -11.85
N VAL A 110 3.62 -4.26 -11.32
CA VAL A 110 5.00 -4.12 -10.84
C VAL A 110 5.95 -4.62 -11.92
N ASN A 111 6.72 -3.72 -12.52
CA ASN A 111 7.69 -4.05 -13.58
C ASN A 111 9.14 -4.12 -13.10
N ASN A 112 9.39 -3.70 -11.86
CA ASN A 112 10.72 -3.56 -11.25
C ASN A 112 10.94 -4.60 -10.13
N ILE A 113 10.38 -5.81 -10.28
CA ILE A 113 10.42 -6.83 -9.24
C ILE A 113 11.86 -7.24 -8.87
N ASN A 114 12.76 -7.27 -9.86
CA ASN A 114 14.17 -7.54 -9.62
C ASN A 114 14.81 -6.48 -8.70
N GLN A 115 14.51 -5.20 -8.90
CA GLN A 115 14.99 -4.11 -8.06
C GLN A 115 14.40 -4.20 -6.64
N ILE A 116 13.14 -4.62 -6.51
CA ILE A 116 12.51 -4.87 -5.21
C ILE A 116 13.27 -5.97 -4.47
N HIS A 117 13.62 -7.07 -5.14
CA HIS A 117 14.46 -8.12 -4.54
C HIS A 117 15.82 -7.60 -4.08
N GLN A 118 16.48 -6.70 -4.84
CA GLN A 118 17.76 -6.11 -4.43
C GLN A 118 17.68 -5.28 -3.14
N MET A 119 16.50 -4.75 -2.80
CA MET A 119 16.27 -4.01 -1.55
C MET A 119 15.68 -4.89 -0.45
N SER A 120 15.45 -6.16 -0.73
CA SER A 120 14.85 -7.12 0.19
C SER A 120 15.91 -7.93 0.93
N ARG A 121 15.44 -8.80 1.83
CA ARG A 121 16.28 -9.78 2.54
C ARG A 121 16.86 -10.89 1.64
N PHE A 122 16.43 -10.98 0.38
CA PHE A 122 16.96 -11.94 -0.59
C PHE A 122 17.24 -11.27 -1.95
N PRO A 123 18.41 -10.64 -2.11
CA PRO A 123 18.86 -10.13 -3.39
C PRO A 123 19.09 -11.27 -4.38
N LEU A 124 18.50 -11.16 -5.57
CA LEU A 124 18.70 -12.15 -6.63
C LEU A 124 20.08 -11.94 -7.25
N LEU A 125 20.99 -12.89 -7.02
CA LEU A 125 22.38 -12.89 -7.49
C LEU A 125 22.73 -14.26 -8.09
N GLY A 126 23.71 -14.29 -9.00
CA GLY A 126 24.20 -15.53 -9.61
C GLY A 126 23.07 -16.34 -10.25
N ALA A 127 23.03 -17.64 -9.97
CA ALA A 127 21.99 -18.55 -10.48
C ALA A 127 20.56 -18.12 -10.09
N HIS A 128 20.36 -17.52 -8.90
CA HIS A 128 19.04 -17.07 -8.44
C HIS A 128 18.47 -15.93 -9.29
N PHE A 129 19.31 -15.16 -9.98
CA PHE A 129 18.86 -14.08 -10.86
C PHE A 129 18.05 -14.58 -12.06
N THR A 130 18.27 -15.82 -12.47
CA THR A 130 17.59 -16.45 -13.62
C THR A 130 16.60 -17.55 -13.20
N ALA A 131 16.36 -17.72 -11.90
CA ALA A 131 15.40 -18.70 -11.40
C ALA A 131 13.97 -18.31 -11.77
N ASP A 132 13.11 -19.30 -11.99
CA ASP A 132 11.70 -19.02 -12.21
C ASP A 132 11.07 -18.60 -10.89
N CYS A 133 10.20 -17.58 -10.91
CA CYS A 133 9.61 -17.02 -9.69
C CYS A 133 8.89 -18.08 -8.85
N ILE A 134 8.30 -19.08 -9.51
CA ILE A 134 7.52 -20.16 -8.88
C ILE A 134 8.40 -21.15 -8.10
N ASP A 135 9.70 -21.21 -8.40
CA ASP A 135 10.62 -22.11 -7.70
C ASP A 135 10.79 -21.69 -6.24
N CYS A 136 10.67 -20.39 -5.96
CA CYS A 136 10.68 -19.84 -4.61
C CYS A 136 9.26 -19.53 -4.12
N HIS A 137 8.49 -18.77 -4.89
CA HIS A 137 7.14 -18.33 -4.52
C HIS A 137 6.09 -19.41 -4.86
N THR A 138 6.20 -20.55 -4.18
CA THR A 138 5.44 -21.79 -4.41
C THR A 138 3.98 -21.75 -3.94
N SER A 139 3.48 -20.59 -3.52
CA SER A 139 2.11 -20.44 -3.04
C SER A 139 1.10 -20.79 -4.14
N ALA A 140 -0.12 -21.17 -3.74
CA ALA A 140 -1.17 -21.56 -4.69
C ALA A 140 -1.65 -20.40 -5.60
N SER A 141 -1.26 -19.15 -5.30
CA SER A 141 -1.64 -17.96 -6.04
C SER A 141 -0.43 -17.07 -6.28
N SER A 142 -0.24 -16.58 -7.50
CA SER A 142 0.83 -15.63 -7.85
C SER A 142 0.72 -14.26 -7.16
N LEU A 143 -0.28 -14.09 -6.30
CA LEU A 143 -0.51 -12.88 -5.51
C LEU A 143 -0.16 -13.07 -4.03
N ASN A 144 0.09 -14.30 -3.58
CA ASN A 144 0.46 -14.57 -2.19
C ASN A 144 1.97 -14.77 -2.09
N PHE A 145 2.64 -13.89 -1.37
CA PHE A 145 4.09 -13.87 -1.21
C PHE A 145 4.47 -14.25 0.23
N GLU A 146 4.10 -15.46 0.63
CA GLU A 146 4.41 -15.95 1.98
C GLU A 146 5.92 -15.84 2.28
N PRO A 147 6.31 -15.41 3.49
CA PRO A 147 7.70 -15.31 3.85
C PRO A 147 8.40 -16.69 3.81
N LEU A 148 9.42 -16.80 2.95
CA LEU A 148 10.27 -17.98 2.88
C LEU A 148 11.44 -17.90 3.88
N GLY A 149 12.04 -19.05 4.20
CA GLY A 149 13.42 -19.07 4.67
C GLY A 149 14.35 -18.44 3.61
N VAL A 150 15.42 -17.78 4.05
CA VAL A 150 16.38 -17.11 3.15
C VAL A 150 17.81 -17.58 3.38
N ASP A 151 18.01 -18.45 4.36
CA ASP A 151 19.29 -19.10 4.54
C ASP A 151 19.45 -20.17 3.46
N CYS A 152 20.70 -20.41 3.06
CA CYS A 152 20.99 -21.34 1.96
C CYS A 152 20.37 -22.72 2.20
N ILE A 153 20.44 -23.19 3.45
CA ILE A 153 19.95 -24.51 3.85
C ILE A 153 18.42 -24.61 3.82
N ASP A 154 17.70 -23.51 3.97
CA ASP A 154 16.22 -23.50 3.95
C ASP A 154 15.65 -24.01 2.62
N CYS A 155 16.43 -23.89 1.53
CA CYS A 155 16.07 -24.40 0.21
C CYS A 155 17.00 -25.54 -0.26
N HIS A 156 18.28 -25.48 0.10
CA HIS A 156 19.31 -26.40 -0.42
C HIS A 156 19.74 -27.49 0.58
N GLU A 157 18.91 -27.83 1.57
CA GLU A 157 19.15 -28.97 2.47
C GLU A 157 19.36 -30.27 1.70
N ALA A 158 18.52 -30.53 0.70
CA ALA A 158 18.64 -31.74 -0.12
C ALA A 158 19.98 -31.78 -0.88
N ASP A 159 20.44 -30.64 -1.41
CA ASP A 159 21.72 -30.53 -2.11
C ASP A 159 22.89 -30.74 -1.13
N TYR A 160 22.81 -30.12 0.05
CA TYR A 160 23.79 -30.28 1.12
C TYR A 160 23.97 -31.75 1.52
N MET A 161 22.86 -32.46 1.76
CA MET A 161 22.88 -33.87 2.18
C MET A 161 23.36 -34.82 1.08
N GLN A 162 23.21 -34.43 -0.20
CA GLN A 162 23.57 -35.26 -1.35
C GLN A 162 24.99 -35.00 -1.88
N ALA A 163 25.67 -33.94 -1.46
CA ALA A 163 27.04 -33.66 -1.85
C ALA A 163 27.99 -34.81 -1.47
N LYS A 164 28.86 -35.22 -2.42
CA LYS A 164 29.84 -36.30 -2.23
C LYS A 164 31.28 -35.91 -2.55
N GLU A 165 31.48 -34.76 -3.20
CA GLU A 165 32.80 -34.27 -3.60
C GLU A 165 32.91 -32.76 -3.31
N PRO A 166 33.24 -32.36 -2.07
CA PRO A 166 33.43 -33.21 -0.88
C PRO A 166 32.10 -33.67 -0.26
N ASP A 167 32.12 -34.75 0.53
CA ASP A 167 30.95 -35.19 1.29
C ASP A 167 30.71 -34.25 2.48
N HIS A 168 29.66 -33.42 2.37
CA HIS A 168 29.36 -32.39 3.36
C HIS A 168 29.00 -32.97 4.73
N VAL A 169 28.27 -34.09 4.75
CA VAL A 169 27.79 -34.73 5.99
C VAL A 169 28.93 -35.47 6.67
N ALA A 170 29.71 -36.24 5.92
CA ALA A 170 30.85 -36.98 6.48
C ALA A 170 31.97 -36.05 6.95
N GLY A 171 32.13 -34.89 6.30
CA GLY A 171 33.10 -33.87 6.68
C GLY A 171 32.63 -32.92 7.79
N ASP A 172 31.40 -33.06 8.28
CA ASP A 172 30.80 -32.18 9.30
C ASP A 172 30.95 -30.68 8.95
N TYR A 173 30.70 -30.34 7.68
CA TYR A 173 30.88 -28.97 7.21
C TYR A 173 29.81 -28.02 7.77
N SER A 174 30.15 -26.73 7.80
CA SER A 174 29.23 -25.68 8.26
C SER A 174 28.00 -25.57 7.35
N LEU A 175 26.84 -25.29 7.94
CA LEU A 175 25.63 -24.91 7.19
C LEU A 175 25.73 -23.47 6.64
N ASN A 176 26.76 -22.72 7.02
CA ASN A 176 27.05 -21.41 6.46
C ASN A 176 27.72 -21.55 5.09
N CYS A 177 26.92 -21.81 4.06
CA CYS A 177 27.39 -22.17 2.72
C CYS A 177 28.35 -21.14 2.10
N ILE A 178 28.25 -19.86 2.49
CA ILE A 178 29.10 -18.79 1.96
C ILE A 178 30.57 -18.85 2.40
N GLU A 179 30.91 -19.74 3.34
CA GLU A 179 32.30 -20.03 3.69
C GLU A 179 33.07 -20.66 2.52
N CYS A 180 32.36 -21.39 1.66
CA CYS A 180 32.94 -22.09 0.51
C CYS A 180 32.33 -21.64 -0.83
N HIS A 181 31.03 -21.37 -0.87
CA HIS A 181 30.29 -21.10 -2.10
C HIS A 181 29.99 -19.61 -2.29
N GLN A 182 30.16 -19.12 -3.51
CA GLN A 182 29.93 -17.70 -3.82
C GLN A 182 28.48 -17.42 -4.17
N LEU A 183 27.87 -16.41 -3.53
CA LEU A 183 26.48 -15.99 -3.77
C LEU A 183 26.20 -15.54 -5.21
N ASN A 184 27.22 -15.08 -5.93
CA ASN A 184 27.09 -14.59 -7.31
C ASN A 184 27.56 -15.62 -8.35
N ALA A 185 27.86 -16.86 -7.95
CA ALA A 185 28.18 -17.93 -8.88
C ALA A 185 26.91 -18.48 -9.55
N PHE A 186 27.08 -19.06 -10.74
CA PHE A 186 26.01 -19.76 -11.48
C PHE A 186 25.96 -21.26 -11.16
N GLY A 187 26.68 -21.70 -10.13
CA GLY A 187 26.69 -23.08 -9.65
C GLY A 187 27.46 -23.23 -8.34
N TRP A 188 27.44 -24.42 -7.78
CA TRP A 188 28.11 -24.79 -6.52
C TRP A 188 29.63 -24.93 -6.70
N THR A 189 30.31 -23.88 -7.17
CA THR A 189 31.77 -23.84 -7.21
C THR A 189 32.30 -23.42 -5.85
N GLY A 190 33.09 -24.28 -5.22
CA GLY A 190 33.81 -23.94 -4.00
C GLY A 190 35.05 -23.10 -4.29
N THR A 191 35.38 -22.13 -3.44
CA THR A 191 36.75 -21.60 -3.40
C THR A 191 37.68 -22.68 -2.86
N TYR A 192 38.81 -22.90 -3.54
CA TYR A 192 39.83 -23.86 -3.10
C TYR A 192 40.27 -23.52 -1.67
N ILE A 193 39.90 -24.36 -0.70
CA ILE A 193 40.44 -24.27 0.65
C ILE A 193 41.86 -24.84 0.58
N ASN A 194 42.86 -23.95 0.64
CA ASN A 194 44.24 -24.37 0.75
C ASN A 194 44.47 -24.95 2.16
N HIS A 195 44.80 -26.24 2.21
CA HIS A 195 45.17 -26.98 3.43
C HIS A 195 46.69 -27.08 3.62
N ASP A 196 47.47 -26.22 2.97
CA ASP A 196 48.90 -26.08 3.23
C ASP A 196 49.07 -25.46 4.63
N PHE A 197 49.22 -26.33 5.64
CA PHE A 197 49.69 -25.99 6.98
C PHE A 197 51.22 -26.06 7.04
#